data_AF-A0A4R8DQ00-F1
#
_entry.id   AF-A0A4R8DQ00-F1
#
_cell.length_a   1.000
_cell.length_b   1.000
_cell.length_c   1.000
_cell.angle_alpha   90.00
_cell.angle_beta   90.00
_cell.angle_gamma   90.00
#
_symmetry.space_group_name_H-M   'P 1'
#
loop_
_entity.id
_entity.type
_entity.pdbx_description
1 polymer ?
#
loop_
_entity_poly.entity_id
_entity_poly.type
_entity_poly.pdbx_seq_one_letter_code
_entity_poly.pdbx_strand_id
1 'polypeptide(L)'
;MSSQISKSDRYHILGLLYSEGTKETYAQVPIQYILSELRKDGIKGKDPESLLRGLRNQGLIRLHEDWAQLTDQGMTEYQRLHPRFLGRDVSPNKRVDTIRVWIGPITRLIQTVLNELMGHH
;
A
#
# COMPACT_ATOMS: atom_id res chain seq x y z
N MET A 1 12.29 -4.39 25.36
CA MET A 1 13.10 -3.63 24.38
C MET A 1 12.47 -3.80 23.01
N SER A 2 11.82 -2.77 22.47
CA SER A 2 11.22 -2.83 21.14
C SER A 2 12.32 -2.55 20.11
N SER A 3 12.84 -3.58 19.44
CA SER A 3 13.76 -3.40 18.32
C SER A 3 13.04 -2.62 17.21
N GLN A 4 13.33 -1.32 17.14
CA GLN A 4 12.74 -0.43 16.17
C GLN A 4 13.24 -0.82 14.77
N ILE A 5 12.32 -1.19 13.89
CA ILE A 5 12.63 -1.47 12.47
C ILE A 5 13.18 -0.20 11.85
N SER A 6 14.29 -0.31 11.11
CA SER A 6 14.91 0.86 10.49
C SER A 6 14.01 1.39 9.36
N LYS A 7 14.10 2.69 9.05
CA LYS A 7 13.34 3.29 7.94
C LYS A 7 13.64 2.62 6.60
N SER A 8 14.89 2.22 6.39
CA SER A 8 15.33 1.52 5.16
C SER A 8 14.69 0.15 5.05
N ASP A 9 14.76 -0.67 6.11
CA ASP A 9 14.15 -2.01 6.13
C ASP A 9 12.64 -1.93 5.90
N ARG A 10 11.99 -0.93 6.53
CA ARG A 10 10.56 -0.67 6.38
C ARG A 10 10.20 -0.31 4.94
N TYR A 11 10.94 0.62 4.32
CA TYR A 11 10.71 1.01 2.93
C TYR A 11 10.85 -0.19 1.99
N HIS A 12 11.88 -1.01 2.19
CA HIS A 12 12.19 -2.15 1.35
C HIS A 12 11.10 -3.23 1.41
N ILE A 13 10.69 -3.63 2.62
CA ILE A 13 9.66 -4.66 2.80
C ILE A 13 8.30 -4.19 2.27
N LEU A 14 7.90 -2.95 2.55
CA LEU A 14 6.63 -2.42 2.05
C LEU A 14 6.65 -2.25 0.53
N GLY A 15 7.80 -1.87 -0.05
CA GLY A 15 7.99 -1.78 -1.49
C GLY A 15 7.91 -3.13 -2.19
N LEU A 16 8.46 -4.19 -1.57
CA LEU A 16 8.32 -5.55 -2.07
C LEU A 16 6.86 -6.01 -2.10
N LEU A 17 6.14 -5.81 -0.99
CA LEU A 17 4.71 -6.13 -0.91
C LEU A 17 3.86 -5.33 -1.91
N TYR A 18 4.25 -4.08 -2.19
CA TYR A 18 3.59 -3.25 -3.19
C TYR A 18 3.91 -3.68 -4.64
N SER A 19 5.14 -4.09 -4.93
CA SER A 19 5.58 -4.47 -6.29
C SER A 19 5.06 -5.84 -6.72
N GLU A 20 5.05 -6.80 -5.79
CA GLU A 20 4.55 -8.16 -6.02
C GLU A 20 3.03 -8.27 -5.92
N GLY A 21 2.42 -7.32 -5.20
CA GLY A 21 1.03 -7.01 -5.39
C GLY A 21 0.85 -6.53 -6.83
N THR A 22 0.40 -7.41 -7.73
CA THR A 22 -0.15 -7.00 -9.02
C THR A 22 -1.08 -5.80 -8.81
N LYS A 23 -1.25 -4.92 -9.81
CA LYS A 23 -2.03 -3.66 -9.75
C LYS A 23 -3.46 -3.77 -9.18
N GLU A 24 -3.92 -4.97 -8.87
CA GLU A 24 -5.08 -5.29 -8.04
C GLU A 24 -4.72 -5.16 -6.55
N THR A 25 -5.19 -4.05 -5.97
CA THR A 25 -5.39 -3.75 -4.56
C THR A 25 -4.92 -4.82 -3.55
N TYR A 26 -3.64 -4.76 -3.17
CA TYR A 26 -3.04 -5.50 -2.05
C TYR A 26 -3.11 -7.03 -2.18
N ALA A 27 -2.41 -7.62 -3.15
CA ALA A 27 -2.31 -9.08 -3.23
C ALA A 27 -1.57 -9.66 -2.00
N GLN A 28 -1.94 -10.90 -1.65
CA GLN A 28 -1.23 -11.70 -0.65
C GLN A 28 0.08 -12.19 -1.25
N VAL A 29 1.20 -11.83 -0.63
CA VAL A 29 2.54 -12.21 -1.07
C VAL A 29 3.05 -13.36 -0.21
N PRO A 30 3.51 -14.48 -0.78
CA PRO A 30 4.03 -15.60 -0.01
C PRO A 30 5.20 -15.20 0.90
N ILE A 31 5.16 -15.63 2.17
CA ILE A 31 6.23 -15.32 3.14
C ILE A 31 7.57 -15.86 2.66
N GLN A 32 7.61 -17.07 2.10
CA GLN A 32 8.85 -17.66 1.59
C GLN A 32 9.51 -16.80 0.50
N TYR A 33 8.71 -16.16 -0.35
CA TYR A 33 9.21 -15.23 -1.36
C TYR A 33 9.82 -13.99 -0.69
N ILE A 34 9.08 -13.38 0.25
CA ILE A 34 9.56 -12.21 1.00
C ILE A 34 10.88 -12.52 1.72
N LEU A 35 10.95 -13.65 2.41
CA LEU A 35 12.16 -14.10 3.11
C LEU A 35 13.33 -14.37 2.15
N SER A 36 13.05 -14.83 0.92
CA SER A 36 14.07 -15.00 -0.12
C SER A 36 14.63 -13.65 -0.56
N GLU A 37 13.78 -12.69 -0.90
CA GLU A 37 14.20 -11.37 -1.37
C GLU A 37 14.95 -10.59 -0.29
N LEU A 38 14.46 -10.58 0.96
CA LEU A 38 15.14 -9.94 2.08
C LEU A 38 16.53 -10.56 2.38
N ARG A 39 16.72 -11.85 2.08
CA ARG A 39 18.03 -12.53 2.19
C ARG A 39 18.96 -12.14 1.05
N LYS A 40 18.45 -12.02 -0.19
CA LYS A 40 19.23 -11.59 -1.37
C LYS A 40 19.74 -10.16 -1.23
N ASP A 41 18.90 -9.26 -0.73
CA ASP A 41 19.26 -7.84 -0.53
C ASP A 41 20.22 -7.60 0.64
N GLY A 42 20.64 -8.67 1.33
CA GLY A 42 21.67 -8.58 2.35
C GLY A 42 21.23 -7.73 3.54
N ILE A 43 19.97 -7.87 3.99
CA ILE A 43 19.55 -7.40 5.32
C ILE A 43 20.33 -8.21 6.37
N LYS A 44 21.60 -7.84 6.54
CA LYS A 44 22.58 -8.55 7.36
C LYS A 44 22.28 -8.22 8.82
N GLY A 45 21.97 -9.25 9.60
CA GLY A 45 21.92 -9.16 11.06
C GLY A 45 20.55 -8.97 11.70
N LYS A 46 19.44 -9.07 10.95
CA LYS A 46 18.09 -9.11 11.54
C LYS A 46 17.33 -10.33 11.03
N ASP A 47 16.65 -11.02 11.94
CA ASP A 47 15.71 -12.08 11.60
C ASP A 47 14.57 -11.50 10.74
N PRO A 48 14.44 -11.89 9.46
CA PRO A 48 13.43 -11.32 8.58
C PRO A 48 11.99 -11.58 9.07
N GLU A 49 11.75 -12.68 9.78
CA GLU A 49 10.45 -12.91 10.41
C GLU A 49 10.17 -11.91 11.54
N SER A 50 11.18 -11.56 12.34
CA SER A 50 11.09 -10.52 13.36
C SER A 50 10.73 -9.16 12.75
N LEU A 51 11.26 -8.84 11.57
CA LEU A 51 10.87 -7.63 10.83
C LEU A 51 9.40 -7.67 10.41
N LEU A 52 8.93 -8.77 9.84
CA LEU A 52 7.51 -8.92 9.47
C LEU A 52 6.58 -8.84 10.68
N ARG A 53 6.93 -9.51 11.79
CA ARG A 53 6.20 -9.42 13.06
C ARG A 53 6.14 -7.97 13.57
N GLY A 54 7.25 -7.23 13.49
CA GLY A 54 7.28 -5.83 13.90
C GLY A 54 6.46 -4.90 12.99
N LEU A 55 6.38 -5.16 11.68
CA LEU A 55 5.51 -4.41 10.76
C LEU A 55 4.02 -4.72 11.01
N ARG A 56 3.69 -5.98 11.30
CA ARG A 56 2.34 -6.40 11.71
C ARG A 56 1.90 -5.69 13.00
N ASN A 57 2.77 -5.65 14.01
CA ASN A 57 2.48 -4.99 15.28
C ASN A 57 2.28 -3.47 15.14
N GLN A 58 2.80 -2.86 14.07
CA GLN A 58 2.59 -1.45 13.71
C GLN A 58 1.33 -1.24 12.84
N GLY A 59 0.60 -2.29 12.50
CA GLY A 59 -0.58 -2.24 11.64
C GLY A 59 -0.27 -1.99 10.16
N LEU A 60 1.00 -2.07 9.75
CA LEU A 60 1.41 -1.76 8.37
C LEU A 60 1.12 -2.91 7.42
N ILE A 61 1.16 -4.15 7.90
CA ILE A 61 0.89 -5.35 7.10
C ILE A 61 -0.06 -6.28 7.85
N ARG A 62 -0.85 -7.05 7.12
CA ARG A 62 -1.46 -8.29 7.63
C ARG A 62 -0.47 -9.41 7.42
N LEU A 63 -0.22 -10.18 8.46
CA LEU A 63 0.71 -11.30 8.46
C LEU A 63 -0.06 -12.57 8.83
N HIS A 64 -0.03 -13.54 7.94
CA HIS A 64 -0.55 -14.90 8.14
C HIS A 64 0.63 -15.89 8.24
N GLU A 65 0.36 -17.19 8.34
CA GLU A 65 1.41 -18.22 8.44
C GLU A 65 2.20 -18.39 7.14
N ASP A 66 1.55 -18.16 5.99
CA ASP A 66 2.06 -18.45 4.65
C ASP A 66 2.15 -17.22 3.74
N TRP A 67 1.44 -16.13 4.07
CA TRP A 67 1.44 -14.89 3.29
C TRP A 67 1.50 -13.62 4.15
N ALA A 68 1.93 -12.53 3.52
CA ALA A 68 1.82 -11.18 4.05
C ALA A 68 1.17 -10.26 3.02
N GLN A 69 0.40 -9.28 3.50
CA GLN A 69 -0.36 -8.36 2.67
C GLN A 69 -0.19 -6.94 3.19
N LEU A 70 -0.02 -5.98 2.29
CA LEU A 70 0.01 -4.56 2.64
C LEU A 70 -1.37 -4.11 3.14
N THR A 71 -1.41 -3.26 4.16
CA THR A 71 -2.64 -2.55 4.58
C THR A 71 -2.68 -1.16 3.96
N ASP A 72 -3.82 -0.47 4.07
CA ASP A 72 -3.92 0.96 3.70
C ASP A 72 -2.93 1.84 4.49
N GLN A 73 -2.70 1.51 5.77
CA GLN A 73 -1.71 2.20 6.59
C GLN A 73 -0.28 1.92 6.10
N GLY A 74 0.00 0.66 5.75
CA GLY A 74 1.27 0.27 5.12
C GLY A 74 1.52 0.96 3.80
N MET A 75 0.48 1.12 2.99
CA MET A 75 0.55 1.84 1.71
C MET A 75 0.86 3.32 1.91
N THR A 76 0.18 3.94 2.87
CA THR A 76 0.42 5.34 3.23
C THR A 76 1.86 5.54 3.73
N GLU A 77 2.36 4.62 4.56
CA GLU A 77 3.74 4.66 5.06
C GLU A 77 4.76 4.42 3.94
N TYR A 78 4.50 3.48 3.03
CA TYR A 78 5.35 3.25 1.86
C TYR A 78 5.46 4.50 0.99
N GLN A 79 4.33 5.13 0.67
CA GLN A 79 4.29 6.38 -0.11
C GLN A 79 5.10 7.48 0.59
N ARG A 80 4.97 7.63 1.92
CA ARG A 80 5.75 8.60 2.70
C ARG A 80 7.25 8.36 2.62
N LEU A 81 7.68 7.10 2.60
CA LEU A 81 9.09 6.72 2.53
C LEU A 81 9.67 6.76 1.12
N HIS A 82 8.81 6.72 0.09
CA HIS A 82 9.25 6.67 -1.29
C HIS A 82 9.92 8.00 -1.73
N PRO A 83 11.10 7.98 -2.39
CA PRO A 83 11.91 9.17 -2.73
C PRO A 83 11.14 10.28 -3.46
N ARG A 84 10.14 9.90 -4.26
CA ARG A 84 9.27 10.85 -4.98
C ARG A 84 8.39 11.73 -4.07
N PHE A 85 8.21 11.33 -2.80
CA PHE A 85 7.44 12.05 -1.79
C PHE A 85 8.31 12.58 -0.64
N LEU A 86 9.58 12.18 -0.56
CA LEU A 86 10.58 12.75 0.36
C LEU A 86 10.83 14.23 -0.01
N GLY A 87 10.13 15.14 0.67
CA GLY A 87 10.16 16.58 0.43
C GLY A 87 8.79 17.21 0.14
N ARG A 88 7.74 16.40 -0.06
CA ARG A 88 6.35 16.88 -0.02
C ARG A 88 5.77 16.48 1.32
N ASP A 89 5.28 17.46 2.07
CA ASP A 89 4.61 17.26 3.36
C ASP A 89 3.36 16.37 3.19
N VAL A 90 3.53 15.04 3.30
CA VAL A 90 2.45 14.03 3.23
C VAL A 90 1.80 13.91 4.61
N SER A 91 1.19 15.00 5.05
CA SER A 91 0.35 15.00 6.24
C SER A 91 -0.93 14.22 5.92
N PRO A 92 -1.31 13.18 6.69
CA PRO A 92 -2.56 12.45 6.47
C PRO A 92 -3.81 13.34 6.64
N ASN A 93 -3.63 14.55 7.18
CA ASN A 93 -4.65 15.58 7.35
C ASN A 93 -4.61 16.69 6.28
N LYS A 94 -3.81 16.57 5.22
CA LYS A 94 -3.94 17.46 4.06
C LYS A 94 -5.04 16.91 3.15
N ARG A 95 -6.27 17.09 3.65
CA ARG A 95 -7.56 17.10 2.98
C ARG A 95 -7.58 16.40 1.62
N VAL A 96 -8.37 15.33 1.57
CA VAL A 96 -9.17 14.97 0.40
C VAL A 96 -10.06 16.17 0.02
N ASP A 97 -9.45 17.20 -0.57
CA ASP A 97 -10.10 18.36 -1.20
C ASP A 97 -9.71 18.43 -2.68
N THR A 98 -9.09 17.36 -3.22
CA THR A 98 -8.59 17.30 -4.60
C THR A 98 -9.24 16.17 -5.43
N ILE A 99 -10.40 15.66 -5.01
CA ILE A 99 -11.34 14.97 -5.91
C ILE A 99 -12.58 15.85 -6.11
N ARG A 100 -12.34 17.08 -6.57
CA ARG A 100 -13.23 17.75 -7.54
C ARG A 100 -12.59 17.59 -8.92
N VAL A 101 -12.24 16.36 -9.27
CA VAL A 101 -11.82 16.01 -10.62
C VAL A 101 -13.04 15.31 -11.25
N TRP A 102 -13.87 16.11 -11.91
CA TRP A 102 -14.78 15.70 -12.98
C TRP A 102 -15.82 14.59 -12.69
N ILE A 103 -16.52 14.62 -11.54
CA ILE A 103 -17.79 13.87 -11.38
C ILE A 103 -18.94 14.58 -12.13
N GLY A 104 -18.89 15.91 -12.33
CA GLY A 104 -19.95 16.66 -13.02
C GLY A 104 -20.34 16.13 -14.42
N PRO A 105 -19.39 15.87 -15.34
CA PRO A 105 -19.72 15.46 -16.70
C PRO A 105 -19.99 13.97 -16.85
N ILE A 106 -19.36 13.09 -16.05
CA ILE A 106 -19.65 11.65 -16.08
C ILE A 106 -21.05 11.38 -15.53
N THR A 107 -21.45 12.08 -14.46
CA THR A 107 -22.81 11.95 -13.91
C THR A 107 -23.85 12.48 -14.90
N ARG A 108 -23.55 13.56 -15.64
CA ARG A 108 -24.42 14.06 -16.72
C ARG A 108 -24.55 13.07 -17.87
N LEU A 109 -23.45 12.46 -18.32
CA LEU A 109 -23.47 11.50 -19.42
C LEU A 109 -24.27 10.24 -19.05
N ILE A 110 -24.07 9.72 -17.82
CA ILE A 110 -24.82 8.56 -17.31
C ILE A 110 -26.31 8.89 -17.13
N GLN A 111 -26.64 10.09 -16.64
CA GLN A 111 -28.05 10.52 -16.53
C GLN A 111 -28.72 10.72 -17.88
N THR A 112 -28.02 11.22 -18.91
CA THR A 112 -28.57 11.34 -20.26
C THR A 112 -28.87 9.96 -20.85
N VAL A 113 -27.94 9.01 -20.73
CA VAL A 113 -28.12 7.64 -21.24
C VAL A 113 -29.25 6.91 -20.52
N LEU A 114 -29.40 7.09 -19.20
CA LEU A 114 -30.51 6.51 -18.44
C LEU A 114 -31.87 7.14 -18.80
N ASN A 115 -31.93 8.45 -19.05
CA ASN A 115 -33.16 9.12 -19.45
C ASN A 115 -33.62 8.73 -20.87
N GLU A 116 -32.69 8.52 -21.81
CA GLU A 116 -33.05 8.06 -23.16
C GLU A 116 -33.59 6.62 -23.17
N LEU A 117 -33.11 5.76 -22.26
CA LEU A 117 -33.60 4.38 -22.14
C LEU A 117 -34.99 4.27 -21.50
N MET A 118 -35.38 5.23 -20.66
CA MET A 118 -36.73 5.27 -20.07
C MET A 118 -37.75 6.00 -20.95
N GLY A 119 -37.32 6.75 -21.96
CA GLY A 119 -38.18 7.49 -22.89
C GLY A 119 -38.64 6.70 -24.13
N HIS A 120 -38.29 5.42 -24.23
CA HIS A 120 -38.59 4.55 -25.37
C HIS A 120 -39.58 3.43 -24.99
N HIS A 121 -40.56 3.78 -24.14
CA HIS A 121 -41.69 2.95 -23.73
C HIS A 121 -42.98 3.78 -23.70
#